data_AF-A0A535AWT7-F1
#
_entry.id   AF-A0A535AWT7-F1
#
_cell.length_a   1.000
_cell.length_b   1.000
_cell.length_c   1.000
_cell.angle_alpha   90.00
_cell.angle_beta   90.00
_cell.angle_gamma   90.00
#
_symmetry.space_group_name_H-M   'P 1'
#
loop_
_entity.id
_entity.type
_entity.pdbx_description
1 polymer ?
#
loop_
_entity_poly.entity_id
_entity_poly.type
_entity_poly.pdbx_seq_one_letter_code
_entity_poly.pdbx_strand_id
1 'polypeptide(L)'
;MKPLIKHLGFFLLLILLPPPASWSQSAPSGQVLAQNDQESLERWQRMTPQEKQELRDRFQRWRSLPPQEQQELKQKFETWRNMDPQKKAEIRKNFDRWRELPPQQQERLRERWQQWRALPPERREALKRRFEQFRELPPEKRRELREKFQEKFQGLSPEEKQELRQKFRERLEGLSPEQKQQMREKFRERTERLQDERKTFRKQFRDKTSPDQKDRE
;
A
#
# COMPACT_ATOMS: atom_id res chain seq x y z
N MET A 1 -7.68 -1.82 -12.33
CA MET A 1 -6.26 -1.93 -11.90
C MET A 1 -6.18 -1.86 -10.38
N LYS A 2 -5.75 -2.92 -9.71
CA LYS A 2 -5.83 -3.11 -8.24
C LYS A 2 -4.95 -2.08 -7.48
N PRO A 3 -5.37 -1.57 -6.30
CA PRO A 3 -4.66 -0.47 -5.63
C PRO A 3 -3.28 -0.90 -5.11
N LEU A 4 -2.26 -0.14 -5.52
CA LEU A 4 -0.84 -0.21 -5.18
C LEU A 4 -0.49 -0.25 -3.68
N ILE A 5 -1.48 -0.05 -2.80
CA ILE A 5 -1.30 0.14 -1.36
C ILE A 5 -1.00 -1.19 -0.63
N LYS A 6 -1.11 -2.34 -1.31
CA LYS A 6 -0.73 -3.64 -0.73
C LYS A 6 0.79 -3.92 -0.76
N HIS A 7 1.60 -3.07 -1.38
CA HIS A 7 2.99 -3.42 -1.66
C HIS A 7 4.03 -2.68 -0.80
N LEU A 8 3.64 -1.75 0.08
CA LEU A 8 4.64 -1.11 0.96
C LEU A 8 5.14 -2.04 2.09
N GLY A 9 4.31 -2.99 2.53
CA GLY A 9 4.73 -4.10 3.40
C GLY A 9 5.61 -5.15 2.71
N PHE A 10 5.86 -4.99 1.41
CA PHE A 10 6.68 -5.85 0.58
C PHE A 10 8.12 -5.34 0.44
N PHE A 11 8.38 -4.07 0.75
CA PHE A 11 9.73 -3.50 0.65
C PHE A 11 10.70 -4.06 1.70
N LEU A 12 10.18 -4.62 2.80
CA LEU A 12 10.99 -5.38 3.75
C LEU A 12 11.38 -6.78 3.24
N LEU A 13 10.72 -7.28 2.18
CA LEU A 13 11.12 -8.51 1.49
C LEU A 13 12.17 -8.25 0.39
N LEU A 14 12.19 -7.05 -0.20
CA LEU A 14 13.18 -6.66 -1.22
C LEU A 14 14.57 -6.35 -0.64
N ILE A 15 14.69 -6.21 0.68
CA ILE A 15 15.98 -6.17 1.38
C ILE A 15 16.56 -7.59 1.54
N LEU A 16 15.79 -8.65 1.24
CA LEU A 16 16.23 -10.05 1.31
C LEU A 16 16.53 -10.71 -0.05
N LEU A 17 16.27 -10.07 -1.19
CA LEU A 17 16.60 -10.65 -2.51
C LEU A 17 17.78 -9.90 -3.18
N PRO A 18 18.80 -10.62 -3.69
CA PRO A 18 19.76 -10.03 -4.60
C PRO A 18 19.06 -9.51 -5.87
N PRO A 19 19.60 -8.47 -6.54
CA PRO A 19 19.01 -7.92 -7.75
C PRO A 19 18.92 -9.02 -8.82
N PRO A 20 17.75 -9.24 -9.43
CA PRO A 20 17.61 -10.16 -10.54
C PRO A 20 18.14 -9.48 -11.81
N ALA A 21 19.43 -9.65 -12.05
CA ALA A 21 19.91 -9.66 -13.42
C ALA A 21 19.21 -10.84 -14.14
N SER A 22 18.55 -10.51 -15.26
CA SER A 22 18.14 -11.39 -16.36
C SER A 22 17.29 -12.63 -16.05
N TRP A 23 15.97 -12.54 -16.26
CA TRP A 23 15.12 -13.72 -16.56
C TRP A 23 14.02 -13.36 -17.57
N SER A 24 14.21 -13.79 -18.81
CA SER A 24 13.13 -14.08 -19.76
C SER A 24 13.43 -15.44 -20.42
N GLN A 25 12.85 -16.52 -19.89
CA GLN A 25 12.38 -17.69 -20.62
C GLN A 25 11.94 -18.78 -19.63
N SER A 26 10.84 -19.45 -19.94
CA SER A 26 10.25 -20.54 -19.17
C SER A 26 10.83 -21.88 -19.64
N ALA A 27 11.55 -22.58 -18.76
CA ALA A 27 12.07 -23.93 -18.98
C ALA A 27 11.43 -24.95 -18.00
N PRO A 28 11.38 -26.26 -18.32
CA PRO A 28 10.67 -27.28 -17.54
C PRO A 28 11.30 -27.53 -16.16
N SER A 29 10.43 -27.80 -15.19
CA SER A 29 10.66 -27.60 -13.74
C SER A 29 11.78 -28.44 -13.09
N GLY A 30 12.31 -29.47 -13.75
CA GLY A 30 13.42 -30.28 -13.23
C GLY A 30 14.82 -29.75 -13.58
N GLN A 31 15.01 -29.19 -14.78
CA GLN A 31 16.29 -28.62 -15.20
C GLN A 31 16.52 -27.21 -14.63
N VAL A 32 15.44 -26.46 -14.34
CA VAL A 32 15.51 -25.12 -13.75
C VAL A 32 16.05 -25.13 -12.31
N LEU A 33 15.85 -26.21 -11.53
CA LEU A 33 16.37 -26.32 -10.17
C LEU A 33 17.89 -26.56 -10.16
N ALA A 34 18.37 -27.53 -10.94
CA ALA A 34 19.80 -27.84 -11.05
C ALA A 34 20.62 -26.71 -11.70
N GLN A 35 20.08 -26.05 -12.73
CA GLN A 35 20.72 -24.86 -13.33
C GLN A 35 20.74 -23.66 -12.37
N ASN A 36 19.67 -23.46 -11.58
CA ASN A 36 19.67 -22.44 -10.53
C ASN A 36 20.69 -22.75 -9.44
N ASP A 37 20.89 -24.01 -9.07
CA ASP A 37 21.85 -24.39 -8.03
C ASP A 37 23.29 -24.16 -8.50
N GLN A 38 23.62 -24.52 -9.74
CA GLN A 38 24.93 -24.29 -10.33
C GLN A 38 25.22 -22.79 -10.56
N GLU A 39 24.24 -22.03 -11.09
CA GLU A 39 24.34 -20.58 -11.24
C GLU A 39 24.45 -19.86 -9.88
N SER A 40 23.72 -20.33 -8.87
CA SER A 40 23.80 -19.80 -7.50
C SER A 40 25.16 -20.08 -6.87
N LEU A 41 25.75 -21.24 -7.13
CA LEU A 41 27.08 -21.60 -6.68
C LEU A 41 28.15 -20.73 -7.35
N GLU A 42 28.07 -20.53 -8.66
CA GLU A 42 28.97 -19.62 -9.39
C GLU A 42 28.84 -18.17 -8.88
N ARG A 43 27.60 -17.71 -8.66
CA ARG A 43 27.32 -16.40 -8.10
C ARG A 43 27.91 -16.26 -6.69
N TRP A 44 27.75 -17.29 -5.85
CA TRP A 44 28.36 -17.34 -4.52
C TRP A 44 29.89 -17.31 -4.60
N GLN A 45 30.50 -18.06 -5.51
CA GLN A 45 31.95 -18.06 -5.69
C GLN A 45 32.47 -16.66 -6.08
N ARG A 46 31.77 -15.97 -6.98
CA ARG A 46 32.10 -14.61 -7.45
C ARG A 46 31.83 -13.49 -6.44
N MET A 47 31.07 -13.75 -5.37
CA MET A 47 30.81 -12.75 -4.32
C MET A 47 32.07 -12.45 -3.50
N THR A 48 32.23 -11.17 -3.19
CA THR A 48 33.24 -10.66 -2.25
C THR A 48 33.02 -11.23 -0.84
N PRO A 49 34.05 -11.26 0.02
CA PRO A 49 33.90 -11.67 1.41
C PRO A 49 32.82 -10.87 2.16
N GLN A 50 32.68 -9.58 1.86
CA GLN A 50 31.68 -8.70 2.46
C GLN A 50 30.25 -9.08 2.03
N GLU A 51 30.01 -9.38 0.76
CA GLU A 51 28.69 -9.83 0.28
C GLU A 51 28.31 -11.19 0.88
N LYS A 52 29.26 -12.11 0.97
CA LYS A 52 29.07 -13.41 1.65
C LYS A 52 28.70 -13.22 3.11
N GLN A 53 29.34 -12.25 3.79
CA GLN A 53 29.04 -11.94 5.19
C GLN A 53 27.63 -11.36 5.35
N GLU A 54 27.24 -10.39 4.52
CA GLU A 54 25.89 -9.82 4.54
C GLU A 54 24.81 -10.88 4.31
N LEU A 55 25.04 -11.84 3.40
CA LEU A 55 24.13 -12.97 3.19
C LEU A 55 24.03 -13.88 4.42
N ARG A 56 25.16 -14.17 5.09
CA ARG A 56 25.15 -14.93 6.35
C ARG A 56 24.36 -14.21 7.43
N ASP A 57 24.56 -12.90 7.58
CA ASP A 57 23.87 -12.09 8.59
C ASP A 57 22.36 -12.00 8.32
N ARG A 58 21.96 -11.93 7.05
CA ARG A 58 20.54 -12.05 6.65
C ARG A 58 19.95 -13.40 6.99
N PHE A 59 20.68 -14.49 6.72
CA PHE A 59 20.23 -15.83 7.03
C PHE A 59 20.06 -16.06 8.53
N GLN A 60 21.01 -15.57 9.34
CA GLN A 60 20.91 -15.63 10.80
C GLN A 60 19.71 -14.84 11.31
N ARG A 61 19.48 -13.62 10.80
CA ARG A 61 18.28 -12.84 11.12
C ARG A 61 16.99 -13.57 10.75
N TRP A 62 16.93 -14.25 9.61
CA TRP A 62 15.75 -15.02 9.23
C TRP A 62 15.52 -16.22 10.15
N ARG A 63 16.59 -16.94 10.52
CA ARG A 63 16.51 -18.08 11.46
C ARG A 63 16.07 -17.66 12.87
N SER A 64 16.41 -16.45 13.30
CA SER A 64 16.02 -15.93 14.62
C SER A 64 14.59 -15.40 14.68
N LEU A 65 13.88 -15.28 13.54
CA LEU A 65 12.49 -14.85 13.53
C LEU A 65 11.57 -15.91 14.16
N PRO A 66 10.49 -15.51 14.86
CA PRO A 66 9.45 -16.42 15.32
C PRO A 66 8.85 -17.24 14.16
N PRO A 67 8.42 -18.49 14.39
CA PRO A 67 7.87 -19.35 13.33
C PRO A 67 6.73 -18.71 12.54
N GLN A 68 5.86 -17.94 13.21
CA GLN A 68 4.76 -17.24 12.56
C GLN A 68 5.24 -16.16 11.58
N GLU A 69 6.28 -15.39 11.95
CA GLU A 69 6.88 -14.38 11.08
C GLU A 69 7.62 -15.01 9.90
N GLN A 70 8.33 -16.12 10.14
CA GLN A 70 8.95 -16.89 9.06
C GLN A 70 7.89 -17.36 8.05
N GLN A 71 6.74 -17.84 8.53
CA GLN A 71 5.64 -18.29 7.67
C GLN A 71 5.03 -17.13 6.88
N GLU A 72 4.82 -15.97 7.52
CA GLU A 72 4.33 -14.78 6.82
C GLU A 72 5.29 -14.33 5.70
N LEU A 73 6.61 -14.33 5.98
CA LEU A 73 7.62 -13.99 4.98
C LEU A 73 7.66 -15.01 3.84
N LYS A 74 7.54 -16.31 4.13
CA LYS A 74 7.42 -17.35 3.09
C LYS A 74 6.21 -17.12 2.19
N GLN A 75 5.04 -16.84 2.76
CA GLN A 75 3.82 -16.54 1.98
C GLN A 75 3.99 -15.29 1.11
N LYS A 76 4.62 -14.23 1.64
CA LYS A 76 4.95 -13.03 0.87
C LYS A 76 5.90 -13.36 -0.27
N PHE A 77 6.92 -14.18 -0.02
CA PHE A 77 7.86 -14.62 -1.06
C PHE A 77 7.17 -15.43 -2.16
N GLU A 78 6.30 -16.37 -1.82
CA GLU A 78 5.55 -17.12 -2.84
C GLU A 78 4.62 -16.20 -3.64
N THR A 79 3.99 -15.23 -2.97
CA THR A 79 3.19 -14.20 -3.66
C THR A 79 4.03 -13.37 -4.61
N TRP A 80 5.28 -13.06 -4.25
CA TRP A 80 6.24 -12.37 -5.14
C TRP A 80 6.57 -13.23 -6.33
N ARG A 81 6.99 -14.48 -6.08
CA ARG A 81 7.47 -15.42 -7.10
C ARG A 81 6.41 -15.66 -8.16
N ASN A 82 5.15 -15.79 -7.75
CA ASN A 82 4.01 -16.03 -8.63
C ASN A 82 3.39 -14.74 -9.20
N MET A 83 3.97 -13.57 -8.91
CA MET A 83 3.48 -12.30 -9.44
C MET A 83 3.84 -12.13 -10.92
N ASP A 84 2.92 -11.51 -11.66
CA ASP A 84 3.11 -11.12 -13.05
C ASP A 84 4.42 -10.31 -13.27
N PRO A 85 5.21 -10.58 -14.32
CA PRO A 85 6.47 -9.90 -14.60
C PRO A 85 6.37 -8.38 -14.72
N GLN A 86 5.31 -7.85 -15.36
CA GLN A 86 5.13 -6.39 -15.50
C GLN A 86 4.90 -5.76 -14.13
N LYS A 87 4.10 -6.43 -13.28
CA LYS A 87 3.86 -5.97 -11.92
C LYS A 87 5.12 -6.04 -11.04
N LYS A 88 5.95 -7.07 -11.20
CA LYS A 88 7.27 -7.14 -10.55
C LYS A 88 8.16 -5.96 -10.99
N ALA A 89 8.18 -5.64 -12.28
CA ALA A 89 8.95 -4.52 -12.81
C ALA A 89 8.48 -3.17 -12.24
N GLU A 90 7.16 -2.95 -12.15
CA GLU A 90 6.60 -1.76 -11.52
C GLU A 90 7.02 -1.62 -10.05
N ILE A 91 6.96 -2.72 -9.30
CA ILE A 91 7.37 -2.72 -7.89
C ILE A 91 8.87 -2.43 -7.74
N ARG A 92 9.73 -2.99 -8.60
CA ARG A 92 11.17 -2.66 -8.62
C ARG A 92 11.41 -1.18 -8.90
N LYS A 93 10.78 -0.63 -9.95
CA LYS A 93 10.87 0.80 -10.26
C LYS A 93 10.41 1.68 -9.09
N ASN A 94 9.37 1.28 -8.36
CA ASN A 94 8.92 1.99 -7.17
C ASN A 94 9.93 1.89 -6.02
N PHE A 95 10.60 0.75 -5.87
CA PHE A 95 11.65 0.56 -4.88
C PHE A 95 12.86 1.43 -5.16
N ASP A 96 13.33 1.48 -6.40
CA ASP A 96 14.50 2.25 -6.80
C ASP A 96 14.25 3.73 -6.53
N ARG A 97 13.09 4.24 -6.93
CA ARG A 97 12.65 5.61 -6.60
C ARG A 97 12.62 5.87 -5.10
N TRP A 98 12.21 4.90 -4.28
CA TRP A 98 12.20 5.05 -2.83
C TRP A 98 13.62 5.10 -2.24
N ARG A 99 14.53 4.26 -2.75
CA ARG A 99 15.95 4.24 -2.33
C ARG A 99 16.67 5.54 -2.66
N GLU A 100 16.32 6.17 -3.76
CA GLU A 100 16.86 7.46 -4.20
C GLU A 100 16.31 8.65 -3.39
N LEU A 101 15.25 8.47 -2.60
CA LEU A 101 14.73 9.55 -1.77
C LEU A 101 15.73 9.94 -0.67
N PRO A 102 15.83 11.24 -0.32
CA PRO A 102 16.59 11.68 0.84
C PRO A 102 16.12 10.98 2.13
N PRO A 103 17.01 10.69 3.10
CA PRO A 103 16.67 9.95 4.31
C PRO A 103 15.47 10.52 5.08
N GLN A 104 15.36 11.85 5.15
CA GLN A 104 14.23 12.54 5.80
C GLN A 104 12.90 12.28 5.08
N GLN A 105 12.90 12.17 3.75
CA GLN A 105 11.69 11.83 2.99
C GLN A 105 11.32 10.36 3.17
N GLN A 106 12.32 9.47 3.21
CA GLN A 106 12.10 8.06 3.52
C GLN A 106 11.44 7.91 4.90
N GLU A 107 11.92 8.63 5.91
CA GLU A 107 11.34 8.59 7.26
C GLU A 107 9.89 9.06 7.28
N ARG A 108 9.60 10.22 6.67
CA ARG A 108 8.22 10.72 6.54
C ARG A 108 7.29 9.70 5.87
N LEU A 109 7.77 8.96 4.88
CA LEU A 109 6.99 7.90 4.24
C LEU A 109 6.80 6.68 5.16
N ARG A 110 7.83 6.31 5.93
CA ARG A 110 7.73 5.25 6.94
C ARG A 110 6.69 5.59 8.00
N GLU A 111 6.72 6.80 8.55
CA GLU A 111 5.75 7.27 9.54
C GLU A 111 4.32 7.26 8.99
N ARG A 112 4.11 7.81 7.79
CA ARG A 112 2.79 7.80 7.12
C ARG A 112 2.29 6.37 6.89
N TRP A 113 3.20 5.46 6.55
CA TRP A 113 2.85 4.05 6.40
C TRP A 113 2.44 3.40 7.71
N GLN A 114 3.15 3.69 8.80
CA GLN A 114 2.79 3.19 10.13
C GLN A 114 1.41 3.72 10.55
N GLN A 115 1.16 5.02 10.39
CA GLN A 115 -0.15 5.63 10.63
C GLN A 115 -1.24 4.96 9.80
N TRP A 116 -0.98 4.73 8.52
CA TRP A 116 -1.91 4.01 7.64
C TRP A 116 -2.19 2.58 8.13
N ARG A 117 -1.17 1.81 8.54
CA ARG A 117 -1.36 0.45 9.07
C ARG A 117 -2.14 0.43 10.39
N ALA A 118 -1.97 1.45 11.21
CA ALA A 118 -2.69 1.61 12.48
C ALA A 118 -4.18 1.97 12.29
N LEU A 119 -4.59 2.40 11.10
CA LEU A 119 -6.00 2.69 10.84
C LEU A 119 -6.87 1.42 10.95
N PRO A 120 -8.07 1.54 11.56
CA PRO A 120 -9.06 0.46 11.55
C PRO A 120 -9.32 -0.06 10.13
N PRO A 121 -9.53 -1.37 9.94
CA PRO A 121 -9.69 -1.98 8.62
C PRO A 121 -10.80 -1.31 7.79
N GLU A 122 -11.91 -0.92 8.42
CA GLU A 122 -13.04 -0.24 7.77
C GLU A 122 -12.64 1.13 7.23
N ARG A 123 -11.80 1.87 7.99
CA ARG A 123 -11.27 3.18 7.59
C ARG A 123 -10.29 3.04 6.42
N ARG A 124 -9.41 2.04 6.47
CA ARG A 124 -8.49 1.73 5.34
C ARG A 124 -9.28 1.40 4.07
N GLU A 125 -10.29 0.55 4.17
CA GLU A 125 -11.14 0.19 3.02
C GLU A 125 -11.96 1.38 2.50
N ALA A 126 -12.45 2.26 3.36
CA ALA A 126 -13.11 3.50 2.92
C ALA A 126 -12.17 4.41 2.12
N LEU A 127 -10.94 4.59 2.60
CA LEU A 127 -9.94 5.43 1.92
C LEU A 127 -9.50 4.83 0.59
N LYS A 128 -9.30 3.50 0.53
CA LYS A 128 -9.01 2.80 -0.73
C LYS A 128 -10.11 3.02 -1.77
N ARG A 129 -11.38 2.84 -1.41
CA ARG A 129 -12.50 3.05 -2.35
C ARG A 129 -12.57 4.48 -2.86
N ARG A 130 -12.40 5.48 -1.97
CA ARG A 130 -12.37 6.89 -2.38
C ARG A 130 -11.24 7.18 -3.36
N PHE A 131 -10.08 6.57 -3.12
CA PHE A 131 -8.93 6.70 -4.02
C PHE A 131 -9.18 6.04 -5.38
N GLU A 132 -9.81 4.85 -5.40
CA GLU A 132 -10.21 4.18 -6.64
C GLU A 132 -11.22 5.02 -7.44
N GLN A 133 -12.27 5.51 -6.78
CA GLN A 133 -13.25 6.42 -7.41
C GLN A 133 -12.59 7.67 -7.98
N PHE A 134 -11.66 8.28 -7.23
CA PHE A 134 -10.90 9.43 -7.73
C PHE A 134 -10.07 9.09 -8.96
N ARG A 135 -9.47 7.88 -9.03
CA ARG A 135 -8.69 7.45 -10.20
C ARG A 135 -9.55 7.16 -11.43
N GLU A 136 -10.81 6.79 -11.23
CA GLU A 136 -11.78 6.52 -12.31
C GLU A 136 -12.36 7.82 -12.91
N LEU A 137 -12.20 8.97 -12.23
CA LEU A 137 -12.63 10.25 -12.77
C LEU A 137 -11.90 10.59 -14.09
N PRO A 138 -12.62 11.20 -15.05
CA PRO A 138 -12.00 11.75 -16.26
C PRO A 138 -10.80 12.65 -15.93
N PRO A 139 -9.73 12.63 -16.75
CA PRO A 139 -8.51 13.40 -16.48
C PRO A 139 -8.78 14.89 -16.28
N GLU A 140 -9.73 15.46 -17.02
CA GLU A 140 -10.18 16.85 -16.91
C GLU A 140 -10.77 17.12 -15.53
N LYS A 141 -11.63 16.21 -15.04
CA LYS A 141 -12.25 16.34 -13.73
C LYS A 141 -11.23 16.21 -12.59
N ARG A 142 -10.25 15.30 -12.75
CA ARG A 142 -9.14 15.20 -11.78
C ARG A 142 -8.28 16.46 -11.76
N ARG A 143 -8.04 17.08 -12.91
CA ARG A 143 -7.31 18.33 -13.02
C ARG A 143 -8.05 19.48 -12.34
N GLU A 144 -9.34 19.65 -12.64
CA GLU A 144 -10.19 20.66 -12.02
C GLU A 144 -10.20 20.52 -10.48
N LEU A 145 -10.37 19.29 -9.97
CA LEU A 145 -10.32 19.04 -8.52
C LEU A 145 -8.96 19.38 -7.90
N ARG A 146 -7.88 19.11 -8.62
CA ARG A 146 -6.51 19.44 -8.17
C ARG A 146 -6.30 20.95 -8.17
N GLU A 147 -6.75 21.66 -9.20
CA GLU A 147 -6.64 23.11 -9.32
C GLU A 147 -7.46 23.80 -8.22
N LYS A 148 -8.72 23.42 -8.01
CA LYS A 148 -9.55 23.94 -6.90
C LYS A 148 -8.93 23.70 -5.54
N PHE A 149 -8.34 22.52 -5.34
CA PHE A 149 -7.60 22.23 -4.11
C PHE A 149 -6.37 23.13 -4.01
N GLN A 150 -5.58 23.22 -5.07
CA GLN A 150 -4.37 24.02 -5.11
C GLN A 150 -4.67 25.51 -4.85
N GLU A 151 -5.63 26.10 -5.53
CA GLU A 151 -6.09 27.48 -5.33
C GLU A 151 -6.46 27.74 -3.86
N LYS A 152 -7.29 26.86 -3.29
CA LYS A 152 -7.73 26.96 -1.89
C LYS A 152 -6.58 26.88 -0.89
N PHE A 153 -5.51 26.16 -1.19
CA PHE A 153 -4.40 25.92 -0.25
C PHE A 153 -3.11 26.70 -0.56
N GLN A 154 -2.97 27.26 -1.76
CA GLN A 154 -1.88 28.15 -2.16
C GLN A 154 -2.12 29.58 -1.67
N GLY A 155 -3.36 30.03 -1.62
CA GLY A 155 -3.71 31.33 -1.03
C GLY A 155 -3.61 31.37 0.49
N LEU A 156 -3.41 30.22 1.15
CA LEU A 156 -3.27 30.14 2.61
C LEU A 156 -1.79 30.23 3.02
N SER A 157 -1.42 31.33 3.66
CA SER A 157 -0.11 31.52 4.29
C SER A 157 0.12 30.49 5.41
N PRO A 158 1.38 30.24 5.80
CA PRO A 158 1.68 29.43 6.98
C PRO A 158 0.92 29.89 8.24
N GLU A 159 0.82 31.20 8.43
CA GLU A 159 0.13 31.86 9.55
C GLU A 159 -1.37 31.62 9.48
N GLU A 160 -2.00 31.77 8.30
CA GLU A 160 -3.44 31.51 8.12
C GLU A 160 -3.78 30.03 8.32
N LYS A 161 -2.88 29.13 7.90
CA LYS A 161 -3.03 27.69 8.19
C LYS A 161 -2.94 27.39 9.68
N GLN A 162 -2.05 28.08 10.39
CA GLN A 162 -1.90 27.94 11.83
C GLN A 162 -3.11 28.51 12.57
N GLU A 163 -3.62 29.66 12.13
CA GLU A 163 -4.82 30.29 12.66
C GLU A 163 -6.07 29.41 12.43
N LEU A 164 -6.23 28.82 11.24
CA LEU A 164 -7.31 27.86 10.98
C LEU A 164 -7.26 26.65 11.91
N ARG A 165 -6.06 26.11 12.17
CA ARG A 165 -5.87 25.01 13.11
C ARG A 165 -6.17 25.43 14.55
N GLN A 166 -5.79 26.64 14.92
CA GLN A 166 -6.03 27.20 16.24
C GLN A 166 -7.51 27.48 16.46
N LYS A 167 -8.20 28.15 15.54
CA LYS A 167 -9.65 28.36 15.55
C LYS A 167 -10.42 27.04 15.62
N PHE A 168 -9.96 26.02 14.89
CA PHE A 168 -10.56 24.70 14.99
C PHE A 168 -10.36 24.07 16.37
N ARG A 169 -9.17 24.21 16.96
CA ARG A 169 -8.87 23.72 18.31
C ARG A 169 -9.68 24.46 19.38
N GLU A 170 -9.70 25.78 19.36
CA GLU A 170 -10.48 26.61 20.28
C GLU A 170 -11.97 26.31 20.18
N ARG A 171 -12.48 26.14 18.95
CA ARG A 171 -13.86 25.70 18.72
C ARG A 171 -14.13 24.34 19.35
N LEU A 172 -13.17 23.40 19.31
CA LEU A 172 -13.34 22.10 19.95
C LEU A 172 -13.23 22.17 21.47
N GLU A 173 -12.35 23.01 22.00
CA GLU A 173 -12.15 23.19 23.43
C GLU A 173 -13.37 23.83 24.09
N GLY A 174 -13.94 24.86 23.47
CA GLY A 174 -15.13 25.58 23.93
C GLY A 174 -16.47 24.83 23.80
N LEU A 175 -16.50 23.62 23.23
CA LEU A 175 -17.70 22.80 23.24
C LEU A 175 -17.92 22.19 24.63
N SER A 176 -19.16 22.25 25.11
CA SER A 176 -19.56 21.56 26.34
C SER A 176 -19.38 20.04 26.19
N PRO A 177 -19.27 19.28 27.30
CA PRO A 177 -19.21 17.81 27.25
C PRO A 177 -20.37 17.21 26.44
N GLU A 178 -21.59 17.75 26.58
CA GLU A 178 -22.79 17.31 25.84
C GLU A 178 -22.69 17.64 24.35
N GLN A 179 -22.17 18.81 23.98
CA GLN A 179 -21.95 19.17 22.57
C GLN A 179 -20.88 18.30 21.91
N LYS A 180 -19.80 17.96 22.65
CA LYS A 180 -18.77 17.01 22.21
C LYS A 180 -19.37 15.62 22.02
N GLN A 181 -20.28 15.19 22.91
CA GLN A 181 -21.00 13.93 22.80
C GLN A 181 -21.95 13.92 21.60
N GLN A 182 -22.75 14.96 21.40
CA GLN A 182 -23.62 15.09 20.23
C GLN A 182 -22.83 15.11 18.92
N MET A 183 -21.67 15.76 18.87
CA MET A 183 -20.82 15.67 17.68
C MET A 183 -20.30 14.25 17.47
N ARG A 184 -19.88 13.56 18.53
CA ARG A 184 -19.47 12.15 18.44
C ARG A 184 -20.60 11.26 17.92
N GLU A 185 -21.82 11.48 18.40
CA GLU A 185 -23.02 10.76 17.96
C GLU A 185 -23.38 11.08 16.50
N LYS A 186 -23.43 12.36 16.11
CA LYS A 186 -23.63 12.75 14.70
C LYS A 186 -22.56 12.17 13.79
N PHE A 187 -21.32 12.10 14.25
CA PHE A 187 -20.23 11.51 13.50
C PHE A 187 -20.38 9.98 13.40
N ARG A 188 -20.83 9.33 14.48
CA ARG A 188 -21.15 7.90 14.53
C ARG A 188 -22.30 7.57 13.59
N GLU A 189 -23.43 8.25 13.72
CA GLU A 189 -24.63 8.11 12.88
C GLU A 189 -24.31 8.35 11.40
N ARG A 190 -23.56 9.41 11.07
CA ARG A 190 -23.07 9.64 9.71
C ARG A 190 -22.20 8.49 9.21
N THR A 191 -21.36 7.91 10.07
CA THR A 191 -20.51 6.79 9.70
C THR A 191 -21.34 5.52 9.47
N GLU A 192 -22.36 5.27 10.29
CA GLU A 192 -23.31 4.15 10.15
C GLU A 192 -24.15 4.31 8.88
N ARG A 193 -24.73 5.48 8.62
CA ARG A 193 -25.44 5.79 7.38
C ARG A 193 -24.57 5.57 6.13
N LEU A 194 -23.32 6.04 6.15
CA LEU A 194 -22.38 5.80 5.05
C LEU A 194 -22.03 4.32 4.88
N GLN A 195 -22.06 3.52 5.94
CA GLN A 195 -21.90 2.06 5.83
C GLN A 195 -23.13 1.43 5.18
N ASP A 196 -24.33 1.85 5.56
CA ASP A 196 -25.57 1.32 4.98
C ASP A 196 -25.74 1.74 3.53
N GLU A 197 -25.43 2.99 3.18
CA GLU A 197 -25.35 3.46 1.78
C GLU A 197 -24.32 2.66 0.98
N ARG A 198 -23.18 2.27 1.57
CA ARG A 198 -22.21 1.39 0.89
C ARG A 198 -22.73 -0.04 0.72
N LYS A 199 -23.55 -0.56 1.64
CA LYS A 199 -24.17 -1.89 1.53
C LYS A 199 -25.25 -1.89 0.46
N THR A 200 -26.13 -0.89 0.44
CA THR A 200 -27.17 -0.74 -0.59
C THR A 200 -26.58 -0.50 -1.96
N PHE A 201 -25.59 0.38 -2.08
CA PHE A 201 -24.86 0.56 -3.35
C PHE A 201 -24.23 -0.75 -3.83
N ARG A 202 -23.60 -1.53 -2.94
CA ARG A 202 -23.03 -2.84 -3.28
C ARG A 202 -24.10 -3.86 -3.73
N LYS A 203 -25.28 -3.87 -3.10
CA LYS A 203 -26.41 -4.72 -3.50
C LYS A 203 -26.94 -4.31 -4.88
N GLN A 204 -27.18 -3.03 -5.08
CA GLN A 204 -27.68 -2.48 -6.34
C GLN A 204 -26.69 -2.72 -7.50
N PHE A 205 -25.39 -2.61 -7.24
CA PHE A 205 -24.38 -2.96 -8.24
C PHE A 205 -24.37 -4.45 -8.55
N ARG A 206 -24.42 -5.31 -7.52
CA ARG A 206 -24.50 -6.77 -7.70
C ARG A 206 -25.69 -7.16 -8.57
N ASP A 207 -26.86 -6.59 -8.30
CA ASP A 207 -28.09 -6.90 -9.01
C ASP A 207 -28.07 -6.34 -10.46
N LYS A 208 -27.34 -5.25 -10.71
CA LYS A 208 -27.11 -4.71 -12.07
C LYS A 208 -26.02 -5.44 -12.87
N THR A 209 -25.07 -6.09 -12.19
CA THR A 209 -23.95 -6.81 -12.82
C THR A 209 -24.09 -8.33 -12.76
N SER A 210 -25.19 -8.86 -12.21
CA SER A 210 -25.49 -10.29 -12.24
C SER A 210 -26.19 -10.57 -13.58
N PRO A 211 -25.53 -11.27 -14.53
CA PRO A 211 -26.24 -11.77 -15.70
C PRO A 211 -27.12 -12.91 -15.20
N ASP A 212 -28.40 -12.64 -14.97
CA ASP A 212 -29.33 -13.70 -14.63
C ASP A 212 -29.48 -14.61 -15.85
N GLN A 213 -29.25 -15.89 -15.61
CA GLN A 213 -29.49 -16.98 -16.55
C GLN A 213 -31.00 -17.07 -16.78
N LYS A 214 -31.47 -16.39 -17.81
CA LYS A 214 -32.82 -16.50 -18.39
C LYS A 214 -32.59 -16.16 -19.86
N ASP A 215 -32.21 -17.12 -20.70
CA ASP A 215 -33.10 -18.16 -21.21
C ASP A 215 -32.40 -19.52 -21.33
N ARG A 216 -32.95 -20.52 -20.64
CA ARG A 216 -32.80 -21.94 -20.97
C ARG A 216 -34.22 -22.51 -21.06
N GLU A 217 -34.82 -22.38 -22.22
CA GLU A 217 -35.80 -23.31 -22.80
C GLU A 217 -35.58 -23.32 -24.31
#